data_AF-A0A7Y3HZY2-F1
#
_entry.id   AF-A0A7Y3HZY2-F1
#
_cell.length_a   1.000
_cell.length_b   1.000
_cell.length_c   1.000
_cell.angle_alpha   90.00
_cell.angle_beta   90.00
_cell.angle_gamma   90.00
#
_symmetry.space_group_name_H-M   'P 1'
#
loop_
_entity.id
_entity.type
_entity.pdbx_description
1 polymer ?
#
loop_
_entity_poly.entity_id
_entity_poly.type
_entity_poly.pdbx_seq_one_letter_code
_entity_poly.pdbx_strand_id
1 'polypeptide(L)'
;MTARMKNGQRIAIAATVLVIATGPSAGAAPTTATAFPPPELLPEPAPPRPAAPTPPRATGAAGPLVGFTQELAGTTVSFELAPVAGGRVEFEVDGTTHAVEVAPFYVATTETTWDMYDIFVFNLDESADPGPDVDAVARPSRPYVSPDRGYGHAGYAAISLSFRGADHFCQWLAAKTGRRYRLPTEAEWRHLCAQSGITPETLDAHAWYEGNAEWTPHPVKQKKPDALGLYDLVGNVREWVRGVDGQPVALGGAFRDAEVGCAARAVPTPEWQVTDPQIPKSIWWLSDADFVGFRVVCVPDGQEGETP
;
A
#
# COMPACT_ATOMS: atom_id res chain seq x y z
N MET A 1 25.13 -51.47 29.73
CA MET A 1 24.51 -50.95 30.98
C MET A 1 23.01 -51.14 30.86
N THR A 2 22.51 -52.13 31.58
CA THR A 2 21.11 -52.55 31.70
C THR A 2 20.43 -51.67 32.75
N ALA A 3 19.25 -51.12 32.47
CA ALA A 3 18.30 -50.71 33.50
C ALA A 3 16.86 -50.81 32.99
N ARG A 4 16.09 -51.68 33.66
CA ARG A 4 14.66 -51.93 33.50
C ARG A 4 13.83 -50.92 34.31
N MET A 5 12.69 -50.54 33.71
CA MET A 5 11.31 -50.37 34.22
C MET A 5 11.01 -49.74 35.60
N LYS A 6 10.01 -48.82 35.57
CA LYS A 6 8.72 -48.76 36.34
C LYS A 6 8.18 -47.31 36.19
N ASN A 7 6.93 -46.93 35.95
CA ASN A 7 5.54 -47.43 36.05
C ASN A 7 4.77 -46.79 34.87
N GLY A 8 3.65 -47.26 34.31
CA GLY A 8 2.47 -47.86 34.92
C GLY A 8 1.26 -46.94 34.74
N GLN A 9 0.67 -46.89 33.54
CA GLN A 9 -0.75 -46.55 33.35
C GLN A 9 -1.22 -46.91 31.93
N ARG A 10 -2.21 -47.81 31.85
CA ARG A 10 -2.92 -48.19 30.63
C ARG A 10 -4.20 -47.35 30.58
N ILE A 11 -4.38 -46.55 29.53
CA ILE A 11 -5.63 -45.85 29.26
C ILE A 11 -6.47 -46.77 28.37
N ALA A 12 -7.60 -47.24 28.91
CA ALA A 12 -8.61 -47.99 28.18
C ALA A 12 -9.47 -47.01 27.37
N ILE A 13 -9.55 -47.24 26.06
CA ILE A 13 -10.46 -46.51 25.15
C ILE A 13 -11.81 -47.21 25.22
N ALA A 14 -12.79 -46.57 25.84
CA ALA A 14 -14.19 -47.02 25.82
C ALA A 14 -14.85 -46.53 24.52
N ALA A 15 -15.15 -47.46 23.62
CA ALA A 15 -15.97 -47.21 22.45
C ALA A 15 -17.45 -47.20 22.87
N THR A 16 -18.08 -46.03 22.86
CA THR A 16 -19.54 -45.92 23.02
C THR A 16 -20.22 -46.19 21.69
N VAL A 17 -20.82 -47.37 21.58
CA VAL A 17 -21.72 -47.76 20.50
C VAL A 17 -23.06 -47.07 20.71
N LEU A 18 -23.42 -46.14 19.81
CA LEU A 18 -24.77 -45.56 19.77
C LEU A 18 -25.69 -46.50 18.98
N VAL A 19 -26.67 -47.06 19.68
CA VAL A 19 -27.71 -47.94 19.16
C VAL A 19 -28.68 -47.14 18.29
N ILE A 20 -28.82 -47.55 17.03
CA ILE A 20 -29.82 -47.00 16.09
C ILE A 20 -31.14 -47.74 16.36
N ALA A 21 -32.12 -47.03 16.93
CA ALA A 21 -33.49 -47.51 17.04
C ALA A 21 -34.28 -47.12 15.78
N THR A 22 -34.75 -48.11 15.03
CA THR A 22 -35.69 -47.94 13.92
C THR A 22 -37.13 -47.96 14.44
N GLY A 23 -37.93 -46.97 14.03
CA GLY A 23 -39.36 -46.91 14.25
C GLY A 23 -40.05 -46.18 13.08
N PRO A 24 -41.23 -46.62 12.62
CA PRO A 24 -41.79 -46.23 11.33
C PRO A 24 -42.74 -45.04 11.46
N SER A 25 -42.85 -44.21 10.42
CA SER A 25 -44.16 -43.70 9.97
C SER A 25 -44.03 -42.93 8.65
N ALA A 26 -44.85 -43.32 7.68
CA ALA A 26 -45.13 -42.55 6.49
C ALA A 26 -46.04 -41.36 6.86
N GLY A 27 -45.68 -40.17 6.39
CA GLY A 27 -46.51 -38.96 6.50
C GLY A 27 -46.25 -38.08 5.29
N ALA A 28 -47.28 -37.88 4.49
CA ALA A 28 -47.25 -37.14 3.23
C ALA A 28 -46.77 -35.69 3.40
N ALA A 29 -45.96 -35.22 2.45
CA ALA A 29 -45.54 -33.83 2.36
C ALA A 29 -46.70 -32.93 1.88
N PRO A 30 -47.00 -31.80 2.54
CA PRO A 30 -47.86 -30.79 1.96
C PRO A 30 -47.05 -29.94 0.98
N THR A 31 -47.36 -30.07 -0.31
CA THR A 31 -46.90 -29.16 -1.36
C THR A 31 -47.73 -27.88 -1.31
N THR A 32 -47.18 -26.81 -0.74
CA THR A 32 -47.69 -25.46 -1.00
C THR A 32 -46.50 -24.53 -1.15
N ALA A 33 -46.18 -24.20 -2.40
CA ALA A 33 -45.19 -23.17 -2.72
C ALA A 33 -45.87 -21.81 -2.52
N THR A 34 -45.51 -21.11 -1.45
CA THR A 34 -45.84 -19.70 -1.29
C THR A 34 -44.83 -18.90 -2.10
N ALA A 35 -45.27 -18.26 -3.17
CA ALA A 35 -44.43 -17.37 -3.97
C ALA A 35 -44.03 -16.15 -3.11
N PHE A 36 -42.72 -15.90 -2.99
CA PHE A 36 -42.22 -14.63 -2.49
C PHE A 36 -42.53 -13.52 -3.50
N PRO A 37 -43.03 -12.35 -3.07
CA PRO A 37 -43.14 -11.21 -3.97
C PRO A 37 -41.75 -10.79 -4.47
N PRO A 38 -41.64 -10.27 -5.70
CA PRO A 38 -40.37 -9.76 -6.22
C PRO A 38 -39.85 -8.62 -5.33
N PRO A 39 -38.52 -8.46 -5.20
CA PRO A 39 -37.94 -7.35 -4.45
C PRO A 39 -38.36 -6.02 -5.09
N GLU A 40 -38.89 -5.13 -4.26
CA GLU A 40 -39.20 -3.76 -4.64
C GLU A 40 -37.88 -3.04 -4.97
N LEU A 41 -37.77 -2.53 -6.19
CA LEU A 41 -36.61 -1.76 -6.64
C LEU A 41 -36.49 -0.50 -5.78
N LEU A 42 -35.38 -0.36 -5.06
CA LEU A 42 -35.06 0.86 -4.35
C LEU A 42 -35.02 2.03 -5.36
N PRO A 43 -35.54 3.22 -5.01
CA PRO A 43 -35.46 4.39 -5.88
C PRO A 43 -34.00 4.75 -6.16
N GLU A 44 -33.71 5.14 -7.40
CA GLU A 44 -32.37 5.59 -7.79
C GLU A 44 -31.91 6.76 -6.92
N PRO A 45 -30.61 6.81 -6.54
CA PRO A 45 -30.07 7.91 -5.78
C PRO A 45 -30.19 9.23 -6.57
N ALA A 46 -30.57 10.30 -5.88
CA ALA A 46 -30.66 11.62 -6.47
C ALA A 46 -29.33 12.04 -7.11
N PRO A 47 -29.35 12.76 -8.24
CA PRO A 47 -28.13 13.23 -8.89
C PRO A 47 -27.31 14.13 -7.93
N PRO A 48 -25.96 14.07 -7.98
CA PRO A 48 -25.12 14.89 -7.13
C PRO A 48 -25.42 16.37 -7.36
N ARG A 49 -25.57 17.12 -6.26
CA ARG A 49 -25.80 18.57 -6.30
C ARG A 49 -24.57 19.23 -6.94
N PRO A 50 -24.74 20.19 -7.87
CA PRO A 50 -23.60 20.87 -8.48
C PRO A 50 -22.72 21.53 -7.41
N ALA A 51 -21.42 21.28 -7.48
CA ALA A 51 -20.43 21.88 -6.60
C ALA A 51 -20.52 23.41 -6.63
N ALA A 52 -20.44 24.03 -5.45
CA ALA A 52 -20.37 25.49 -5.36
C ALA A 52 -19.13 26.00 -6.11
N PRO A 53 -19.21 27.13 -6.84
CA PRO A 53 -18.07 27.64 -7.59
C PRO A 53 -16.95 28.09 -6.64
N THR A 54 -15.80 27.43 -6.76
CA THR A 54 -14.56 27.84 -6.09
C THR A 54 -14.12 29.21 -6.62
N PRO A 55 -13.73 30.17 -5.76
CA PRO A 55 -13.20 31.45 -6.23
C PRO A 55 -11.90 31.23 -7.04
N PRO A 56 -11.63 32.02 -8.08
CA PRO A 56 -10.44 31.84 -8.91
C PRO A 56 -9.18 32.12 -8.07
N ARG A 57 -8.32 31.11 -7.92
CA ARG A 57 -7.04 31.22 -7.22
C ARG A 57 -6.02 31.87 -8.13
N ALA A 58 -5.37 32.92 -7.65
CA ALA A 58 -4.41 33.72 -8.39
C ALA A 58 -3.18 32.89 -8.85
N THR A 59 -2.88 32.97 -10.14
CA THR A 59 -1.65 32.49 -10.78
C THR A 59 -0.48 33.42 -10.44
N GLY A 60 0.12 33.21 -9.27
CA GLY A 60 1.43 33.76 -8.92
C GLY A 60 2.53 32.74 -9.24
N ALA A 61 3.59 33.15 -9.93
CA ALA A 61 4.78 32.33 -10.10
C ALA A 61 5.32 31.91 -8.72
N ALA A 62 5.24 30.62 -8.41
CA ALA A 62 5.62 30.07 -7.13
C ALA A 62 7.15 30.27 -6.92
N GLY A 63 7.53 30.79 -5.75
CA GLY A 63 8.93 30.83 -5.33
C GLY A 63 9.54 29.42 -5.21
N PRO A 64 10.85 29.31 -4.91
CA PRO A 64 11.50 28.00 -4.75
C PRO A 64 10.77 27.17 -3.69
N LEU A 65 10.50 25.90 -4.02
CA LEU A 65 9.84 24.98 -3.10
C LEU A 65 10.72 24.76 -1.86
N VAL A 66 10.11 24.88 -0.68
CA VAL A 66 10.75 24.57 0.59
C VAL A 66 10.04 23.34 1.17
N GLY A 67 10.84 22.35 1.60
CA GLY A 67 10.32 21.14 2.24
C GLY A 67 9.52 21.45 3.51
N PHE A 68 8.64 20.54 3.90
CA PHE A 68 7.77 20.72 5.05
C PHE A 68 7.45 19.39 5.73
N THR A 69 7.04 19.48 6.99
CA THR A 69 6.49 18.34 7.74
C THR A 69 4.98 18.34 7.61
N GLN A 70 4.40 17.20 7.21
CA GLN A 70 2.97 16.98 7.19
C GLN A 70 2.56 16.26 8.47
N GLU A 71 1.69 16.88 9.26
CA GLU A 71 1.05 16.26 10.41
C GLU A 71 -0.28 15.60 10.00
N LEU A 72 -0.59 14.44 10.58
CA LEU A 72 -1.88 13.79 10.39
C LEU A 72 -2.81 14.14 11.55
N ALA A 73 -3.69 15.12 11.32
CA ALA A 73 -4.65 15.60 12.33
C ALA A 73 -5.41 14.43 13.00
N GLY A 74 -5.56 14.53 14.32
CA GLY A 74 -6.16 13.49 15.15
C GLY A 74 -5.21 12.36 15.57
N THR A 75 -3.93 12.43 15.19
CA THR A 75 -2.91 11.42 15.52
C THR A 75 -1.59 12.07 15.94
N THR A 76 -0.63 11.28 16.42
CA THR A 76 0.76 11.74 16.68
C THR A 76 1.70 11.54 15.50
N VAL A 77 1.18 11.09 14.35
CA VAL A 77 2.01 10.72 13.20
C VAL A 77 2.24 11.94 12.31
N SER A 78 3.50 12.12 11.92
CA SER A 78 3.95 13.15 10.99
C SER A 78 5.06 12.61 10.09
N PHE A 79 5.20 13.17 8.90
CA PHE A 79 6.24 12.78 7.95
C PHE A 79 6.82 13.99 7.21
N GLU A 80 8.05 13.87 6.73
CA GLU A 80 8.78 14.95 6.07
C GLU A 80 8.64 14.83 4.54
N LEU A 81 8.43 15.97 3.87
CA LEU A 81 8.49 16.07 2.42
C LEU A 81 9.64 16.97 1.97
N ALA A 82 10.51 16.43 1.12
CA ALA A 82 11.59 17.17 0.47
C ALA A 82 11.09 17.85 -0.82
N PRO A 83 11.57 19.07 -1.15
CA PRO A 83 11.29 19.71 -2.42
C PRO A 83 12.17 19.11 -3.51
N VAL A 84 11.59 18.84 -4.67
CA VAL A 84 12.28 18.31 -5.84
C VAL A 84 12.13 19.31 -6.96
N ALA A 85 13.27 19.80 -7.47
CA ALA A 85 13.27 20.66 -8.64
C ALA A 85 12.79 19.85 -9.87
N GLY A 86 12.02 20.51 -10.73
CA GLY A 86 11.64 19.92 -12.01
C GLY A 86 12.86 19.76 -12.92
N GLY A 87 12.72 18.93 -13.94
CA GLY A 87 13.78 18.67 -14.91
C GLY A 87 13.39 17.62 -15.93
N ARG A 88 14.26 17.43 -16.91
CA ARG A 88 14.06 16.43 -17.96
C ARG A 88 14.70 15.11 -17.55
N VAL A 89 13.95 14.02 -17.68
CA VAL A 89 14.44 12.67 -17.49
C VAL A 89 14.27 11.86 -18.77
N GLU A 90 15.28 11.07 -19.12
CA GLU A 90 15.24 10.13 -20.24
C GLU A 90 15.54 8.73 -19.74
N PHE A 91 14.71 7.75 -20.10
CA PHE A 91 14.83 6.37 -19.67
C PHE A 91 14.22 5.42 -20.71
N GLU A 92 14.65 4.16 -20.69
CA GLU A 92 14.14 3.13 -21.59
C GLU A 92 13.23 2.15 -20.84
N VAL A 93 12.09 1.82 -21.47
CA VAL A 93 11.17 0.77 -21.03
C VAL A 93 10.86 -0.10 -22.24
N ASP A 94 11.12 -1.41 -22.12
CA ASP A 94 10.82 -2.41 -23.15
C ASP A 94 11.34 -2.02 -24.56
N GLY A 95 12.55 -1.46 -24.63
CA GLY A 95 13.19 -1.02 -25.88
C GLY A 95 12.69 0.32 -26.44
N THR A 96 11.78 1.01 -25.73
CA THR A 96 11.28 2.33 -26.10
C THR A 96 11.88 3.39 -25.20
N THR A 97 12.50 4.41 -25.79
CA THR A 97 13.00 5.57 -25.06
C THR A 97 11.88 6.56 -24.75
N HIS A 98 11.72 6.89 -23.48
CA HIS A 98 10.81 7.92 -22.98
C HIS A 98 11.61 9.13 -22.53
N ALA A 99 11.21 10.31 -22.99
CA ALA A 99 11.77 11.58 -22.53
C ALA A 99 10.64 12.44 -21.97
N VAL A 100 10.69 12.74 -20.67
CA VAL A 100 9.59 13.37 -19.94
C VAL A 100 10.12 14.60 -19.20
N GLU A 101 9.37 15.70 -19.27
CA GLU A 101 9.60 16.89 -18.46
C GLU A 101 8.85 16.73 -17.15
N VAL A 102 9.58 16.62 -16.04
CA VAL A 102 9.02 16.49 -14.70
C VAL A 102 8.85 17.88 -14.10
N ALA A 103 7.62 18.24 -13.72
CA ALA A 103 7.36 19.48 -12.99
C ALA A 103 7.95 19.40 -11.56
N PRO A 104 8.30 20.54 -10.92
CA PRO A 104 8.69 20.54 -9.51
C PRO A 104 7.61 19.94 -8.60
N PHE A 105 7.99 19.10 -7.64
CA PHE A 105 7.06 18.45 -6.73
C PHE A 105 7.66 18.26 -5.33
N TYR A 106 6.87 17.74 -4.41
CA TYR A 106 7.33 17.30 -3.11
C TYR A 106 7.29 15.78 -3.02
N VAL A 107 8.28 15.17 -2.36
CA VAL A 107 8.33 13.71 -2.14
C VAL A 107 8.55 13.41 -0.67
N ALA A 108 7.87 12.39 -0.13
CA ALA A 108 8.16 11.89 1.20
C ALA A 108 9.62 11.42 1.31
N THR A 109 10.30 11.76 2.40
CA THR A 109 11.73 11.44 2.58
C THR A 109 11.99 9.95 2.82
N THR A 110 10.96 9.18 3.16
CA THR A 110 11.02 7.72 3.36
C THR A 110 9.90 7.03 2.58
N GLU A 111 9.92 5.70 2.55
CA GLU A 111 8.73 4.92 2.23
C GLU A 111 7.60 5.24 3.24
N THR A 112 6.35 5.06 2.84
CA THR A 112 5.18 5.20 3.72
C THR A 112 5.23 4.09 4.76
N THR A 113 5.26 4.44 6.04
CA THR A 113 5.35 3.45 7.12
C THR A 113 3.99 2.86 7.51
N TRP A 114 4.02 1.71 8.20
CA TRP A 114 2.82 1.17 8.85
C TRP A 114 2.20 2.13 9.86
N ASP A 115 3.01 2.94 10.56
CA ASP A 115 2.49 3.96 11.49
C ASP A 115 1.51 4.93 10.79
N MET A 116 1.76 5.24 9.51
CA MET A 116 0.88 6.06 8.68
C MET A 116 -0.29 5.24 8.11
N TYR A 117 0.02 4.07 7.55
CA TYR A 117 -0.96 3.26 6.81
C TYR A 117 -2.02 2.62 7.71
N ASP A 118 -1.66 2.28 8.96
CA ASP A 118 -2.60 1.75 9.96
C ASP A 118 -3.72 2.73 10.30
N ILE A 119 -3.42 4.04 10.32
CA ILE A 119 -4.43 5.07 10.56
C ILE A 119 -5.53 4.98 9.51
N PHE A 120 -5.11 4.85 8.25
CA PHE A 120 -6.00 4.71 7.12
C PHE A 120 -6.77 3.38 7.17
N VAL A 121 -6.08 2.25 7.36
CA VAL A 121 -6.71 0.91 7.33
C VAL A 121 -7.66 0.67 8.50
N PHE A 122 -7.36 1.20 9.69
CA PHE A 122 -8.13 0.91 10.91
C PHE A 122 -9.02 2.05 11.39
N ASN A 123 -9.18 3.12 10.60
CA ASN A 123 -10.00 4.29 10.96
C ASN A 123 -9.57 4.95 12.27
N LEU A 124 -8.26 4.97 12.57
CA LEU A 124 -7.75 5.51 13.83
C LEU A 124 -7.85 7.04 13.91
N ASP A 125 -8.32 7.67 12.84
CA ASP A 125 -8.54 9.09 12.73
C ASP A 125 -9.99 9.53 12.82
N GLU A 126 -10.93 8.59 12.80
CA GLU A 126 -12.34 8.90 12.95
C GLU A 126 -12.67 9.11 14.43
N SER A 127 -13.24 10.28 14.74
CA SER A 127 -13.96 10.46 15.99
C SER A 127 -15.24 9.61 15.96
N ALA A 128 -15.73 9.18 17.13
CA ALA A 128 -16.91 8.31 17.25
C ALA A 128 -18.21 8.86 16.63
N ASP A 129 -18.25 10.12 16.19
CA ASP A 129 -19.39 10.78 15.56
C ASP A 129 -18.96 11.56 14.31
N PRO A 130 -18.80 10.90 13.14
CA PRO A 130 -18.51 11.58 11.89
C PRO A 130 -19.77 12.34 11.47
N GLY A 131 -19.72 13.68 11.55
CA GLY A 131 -20.82 14.52 11.07
C GLY A 131 -21.23 14.23 9.62
N PRO A 132 -22.37 14.75 9.14
CA PRO A 132 -22.99 14.32 7.87
C PRO A 132 -22.24 14.69 6.57
N ASP A 133 -21.04 15.26 6.65
CA ASP A 133 -20.31 15.88 5.53
C ASP A 133 -18.97 15.18 5.21
N VAL A 134 -18.78 13.93 5.65
CA VAL A 134 -17.54 13.18 5.38
C VAL A 134 -17.64 12.46 4.02
N ASP A 135 -16.84 12.90 3.06
CA ASP A 135 -16.63 12.17 1.81
C ASP A 135 -15.88 10.86 2.12
N ALA A 136 -16.55 9.73 1.97
CA ALA A 136 -16.03 8.44 2.36
C ALA A 136 -15.06 7.90 1.30
N VAL A 137 -13.77 8.20 1.45
CA VAL A 137 -12.73 7.50 0.68
C VAL A 137 -12.79 6.02 1.02
N ALA A 138 -12.94 5.15 0.01
CA ALA A 138 -12.98 3.72 0.24
C ALA A 138 -11.66 3.23 0.85
N ARG A 139 -11.76 2.51 1.97
CA ARG A 139 -10.62 1.97 2.73
C ARG A 139 -10.49 0.45 2.53
N PRO A 140 -9.28 -0.11 2.66
CA PRO A 140 -9.05 -1.55 2.58
C PRO A 140 -9.96 -2.33 3.54
N SER A 141 -10.46 -3.47 3.06
CA SER A 141 -11.01 -4.47 3.98
C SER A 141 -9.91 -4.98 4.90
N ARG A 142 -10.27 -5.41 6.12
CA ARG A 142 -9.31 -6.03 7.04
C ARG A 142 -8.56 -7.18 6.33
N PRO A 143 -7.23 -7.23 6.41
CA PRO A 143 -6.46 -8.28 5.77
C PRO A 143 -6.73 -9.63 6.45
N TYR A 144 -6.80 -10.70 5.67
CA TYR A 144 -6.99 -12.06 6.19
C TYR A 144 -5.72 -12.59 6.89
N VAL A 145 -4.56 -12.25 6.33
CA VAL A 145 -3.24 -12.57 6.88
C VAL A 145 -2.61 -11.28 7.37
N SER A 146 -1.79 -11.33 8.43
CA SER A 146 -1.04 -10.16 8.87
C SER A 146 -0.16 -9.63 7.73
N PRO A 147 -0.43 -8.42 7.21
CA PRO A 147 0.22 -7.93 6.00
C PRO A 147 1.68 -7.52 6.24
N ASP A 148 2.07 -7.29 7.49
CA ASP A 148 3.45 -7.05 7.93
C ASP A 148 4.31 -8.32 7.96
N ARG A 149 3.70 -9.50 7.78
CA ARG A 149 4.38 -10.81 7.72
C ARG A 149 5.21 -11.15 8.97
N GLY A 150 4.93 -10.49 10.10
CA GLY A 150 5.67 -10.66 11.34
C GLY A 150 6.94 -9.83 11.44
N TYR A 151 7.23 -8.95 10.46
CA TYR A 151 8.34 -7.99 10.57
C TYR A 151 8.03 -6.86 11.56
N GLY A 152 6.74 -6.59 11.80
CA GLY A 152 6.29 -5.52 12.66
C GLY A 152 5.96 -4.22 11.93
N HIS A 153 5.34 -3.31 12.66
CA HIS A 153 4.79 -2.06 12.12
C HIS A 153 5.68 -0.84 12.43
N ALA A 154 6.16 -0.73 13.66
CA ALA A 154 6.80 0.49 14.16
C ALA A 154 8.04 0.88 13.33
N GLY A 155 7.93 1.96 12.56
CA GLY A 155 8.98 2.47 11.68
C GLY A 155 9.24 1.63 10.42
N TYR A 156 8.54 0.52 10.19
CA TYR A 156 8.69 -0.29 8.98
C TYR A 156 7.84 0.27 7.84
N ALA A 157 8.33 0.12 6.61
CA ALA A 157 7.56 0.43 5.42
C ALA A 157 6.28 -0.43 5.36
N ALA A 158 5.17 0.16 4.94
CA ALA A 158 3.94 -0.56 4.68
C ALA A 158 4.13 -1.44 3.43
N ILE A 159 3.87 -2.75 3.59
CA ILE A 159 4.11 -3.78 2.56
C ILE A 159 2.87 -4.64 2.32
N SER A 160 2.95 -5.56 1.35
CA SER A 160 1.87 -6.50 1.02
C SER A 160 0.58 -5.81 0.57
N LEU A 161 0.68 -4.56 0.13
CA LEU A 161 -0.45 -3.74 -0.32
C LEU A 161 -0.44 -3.64 -1.84
N SER A 162 -1.63 -3.71 -2.43
CA SER A 162 -1.81 -3.52 -3.87
C SER A 162 -1.60 -2.05 -4.27
N PHE A 163 -1.29 -1.80 -5.54
CA PHE A 163 -1.29 -0.46 -6.11
C PHE A 163 -2.58 0.31 -5.81
N ARG A 164 -3.74 -0.37 -5.86
CA ARG A 164 -5.04 0.22 -5.53
C ARG A 164 -5.11 0.67 -4.06
N GLY A 165 -4.59 -0.12 -3.13
CA GLY A 165 -4.50 0.26 -1.72
C GLY A 165 -3.64 1.50 -1.51
N ALA A 166 -2.48 1.55 -2.16
CA ALA A 166 -1.58 2.70 -2.13
C ALA A 166 -2.24 3.97 -2.72
N ASP A 167 -2.91 3.86 -3.86
CA ASP A 167 -3.58 4.99 -4.52
C ASP A 167 -4.74 5.54 -3.66
N HIS A 168 -5.55 4.67 -3.07
CA HIS A 168 -6.61 5.07 -2.14
C HIS A 168 -6.08 5.70 -0.85
N PHE A 169 -4.92 5.25 -0.34
CA PHE A 169 -4.25 5.94 0.76
C PHE A 169 -3.87 7.37 0.37
N CYS A 170 -3.35 7.60 -0.83
CA CYS A 170 -3.05 8.95 -1.31
C CYS A 170 -4.31 9.82 -1.39
N GLN A 171 -5.44 9.26 -1.85
CA GLN A 171 -6.73 9.97 -1.89
C GLN A 171 -7.22 10.34 -0.49
N TRP A 172 -7.14 9.42 0.47
CA TRP A 172 -7.48 9.67 1.87
C TRP A 172 -6.57 10.74 2.48
N LEU A 173 -5.26 10.64 2.23
CA LEU A 173 -4.28 11.60 2.72
C LEU A 173 -4.57 12.99 2.15
N ALA A 174 -4.97 13.07 0.88
CA ALA A 174 -5.39 14.32 0.25
C ALA A 174 -6.63 14.92 0.93
N ALA A 175 -7.68 14.12 1.12
CA ALA A 175 -8.90 14.55 1.81
C ALA A 175 -8.62 15.03 3.24
N LYS A 176 -7.73 14.34 3.95
CA LYS A 176 -7.39 14.63 5.34
C LYS A 176 -6.58 15.91 5.54
N THR A 177 -5.74 16.25 4.56
CA THR A 177 -4.76 17.35 4.68
C THR A 177 -5.12 18.57 3.84
N GLY A 178 -6.06 18.44 2.91
CA GLY A 178 -6.40 19.46 1.92
C GLY A 178 -5.32 19.69 0.86
N ARG A 179 -4.30 18.82 0.79
CA ARG A 179 -3.23 18.86 -0.22
C ARG A 179 -3.43 17.76 -1.27
N ARG A 180 -2.74 17.85 -2.40
CA ARG A 180 -2.86 16.86 -3.49
C ARG A 180 -1.74 15.83 -3.40
N TYR A 181 -2.06 14.67 -2.81
CA TYR A 181 -1.17 13.53 -2.73
C TYR A 181 -1.49 12.48 -3.79
N ARG A 182 -0.46 11.81 -4.31
CA ARG A 182 -0.57 10.68 -5.25
C ARG A 182 0.67 9.78 -5.16
N LEU A 183 0.61 8.65 -5.85
CA LEU A 183 1.80 7.86 -6.14
C LEU A 183 2.69 8.60 -7.15
N PRO A 184 4.02 8.41 -7.08
CA PRO A 184 4.92 8.92 -8.10
C PRO A 184 4.60 8.30 -9.46
N THR A 185 4.86 9.04 -10.53
CA THR A 185 5.00 8.46 -11.86
C THR A 185 6.36 7.77 -11.98
N GLU A 186 6.49 6.83 -12.93
CA GLU A 186 7.79 6.21 -13.24
C GLU A 186 8.81 7.30 -13.64
N ALA A 187 8.41 8.34 -14.38
CA ALA A 187 9.29 9.44 -14.73
C ALA A 187 9.79 10.22 -13.50
N GLU A 188 8.91 10.60 -12.58
CA GLU A 188 9.30 11.27 -11.35
C GLU A 188 10.25 10.42 -10.51
N TRP A 189 9.94 9.13 -10.35
CA TRP A 189 10.79 8.23 -9.57
C TRP A 189 12.19 8.09 -10.20
N ARG A 190 12.27 7.97 -11.53
CA ARG A 190 13.55 7.94 -12.26
C ARG A 190 14.30 9.27 -12.13
N HIS A 191 13.59 10.40 -12.11
CA HIS A 191 14.17 11.73 -11.87
C HIS A 191 14.77 11.87 -10.46
N LEU A 192 14.12 11.29 -9.43
CA LEU A 192 14.70 11.18 -8.09
C LEU A 192 15.97 10.33 -8.14
N CYS A 193 15.89 9.15 -8.75
CA CYS A 193 17.01 8.20 -8.76
C CYS A 193 18.24 8.76 -9.50
N ALA A 194 18.03 9.49 -10.60
CA ALA A 194 19.10 10.17 -11.33
C ALA A 194 19.84 11.24 -10.51
N GLN A 195 19.16 11.85 -9.54
CA GLN A 195 19.70 12.89 -8.66
C GLN A 195 20.17 12.35 -7.29
N SER A 196 19.90 11.08 -6.99
CA SER A 196 20.24 10.46 -5.71
C SER A 196 21.74 10.49 -5.40
N GLY A 197 22.58 10.46 -6.44
CA GLY A 197 24.03 10.33 -6.28
C GLY A 197 24.48 8.96 -5.74
N ILE A 198 23.57 7.98 -5.67
CA ILE A 198 23.89 6.60 -5.29
C ILE A 198 24.59 5.91 -6.46
N THR A 199 25.80 5.44 -6.20
CA THR A 199 26.59 4.62 -7.14
C THR A 199 26.76 3.20 -6.58
N PRO A 200 27.14 2.21 -7.43
CA PRO A 200 27.42 0.85 -6.96
C PRO A 200 28.41 0.78 -5.79
N GLU A 201 29.40 1.68 -5.74
CA GLU A 201 30.41 1.73 -4.67
C GLU A 201 29.85 2.27 -3.35
N THR A 202 28.76 3.04 -3.40
CA THR A 202 28.12 3.64 -2.23
C THR A 202 26.86 2.89 -1.78
N LEU A 203 26.41 1.90 -2.56
CA LEU A 203 25.11 1.25 -2.41
C LEU A 203 24.86 0.74 -0.98
N ASP A 204 25.82 0.04 -0.37
CA ASP A 204 25.72 -0.52 0.99
C ASP A 204 25.44 0.52 2.07
N ALA A 205 25.83 1.78 1.83
CA ALA A 205 25.61 2.87 2.76
C ALA A 205 24.19 3.44 2.68
N HIS A 206 23.48 3.19 1.58
CA HIS A 206 22.18 3.78 1.25
C HIS A 206 21.03 2.77 1.17
N ALA A 207 21.32 1.48 0.93
CA ALA A 207 20.30 0.50 0.59
C ALA A 207 20.36 -0.77 1.45
N TRP A 208 19.19 -1.37 1.65
CA TRP A 208 19.03 -2.74 2.14
C TRP A 208 18.69 -3.67 0.96
N TYR A 209 19.49 -4.70 0.73
CA TYR A 209 19.31 -5.64 -0.39
C TYR A 209 19.80 -7.03 0.02
N GLU A 210 19.65 -8.05 -0.84
CA GLU A 210 19.94 -9.45 -0.48
C GLU A 210 21.31 -9.63 0.18
N GLY A 211 22.32 -8.89 -0.28
CA GLY A 211 23.69 -8.98 0.21
C GLY A 211 23.94 -8.45 1.62
N ASN A 212 23.03 -7.64 2.18
CA ASN A 212 23.24 -7.00 3.49
C ASN A 212 22.01 -6.97 4.41
N ALA A 213 20.83 -7.38 3.94
CA ALA A 213 19.58 -7.24 4.68
C ALA A 213 19.10 -8.52 5.37
N GLU A 214 19.87 -9.61 5.31
CA GLU A 214 19.53 -10.89 5.97
C GLU A 214 18.10 -11.39 5.64
N TRP A 215 17.63 -11.13 4.42
CA TRP A 215 16.28 -11.47 3.95
C TRP A 215 15.14 -10.85 4.79
N THR A 216 15.36 -9.70 5.42
CA THR A 216 14.33 -8.94 6.13
C THR A 216 14.29 -7.47 5.69
N PRO A 217 13.10 -6.85 5.56
CA PRO A 217 13.03 -5.41 5.50
C PRO A 217 13.53 -4.82 6.83
N HIS A 218 13.87 -3.54 6.80
CA HIS A 218 14.33 -2.80 7.96
C HIS A 218 13.41 -1.61 8.20
N PRO A 219 13.36 -1.08 9.44
CA PRO A 219 12.76 0.21 9.68
C PRO A 219 13.40 1.26 8.78
N VAL A 220 12.56 2.17 8.27
CA VAL A 220 13.00 3.24 7.38
C VAL A 220 14.06 4.11 8.05
N LYS A 221 14.87 4.80 7.26
CA LYS A 221 15.84 5.80 7.77
C LYS A 221 16.96 5.20 8.64
N GLN A 222 17.29 3.92 8.46
CA GLN A 222 18.43 3.27 9.14
C GLN A 222 19.75 3.35 8.37
N LYS A 223 19.70 3.61 7.06
CA LYS A 223 20.86 3.88 6.20
C LYS A 223 21.04 5.38 5.98
N LYS A 224 22.08 5.77 5.26
CA LYS A 224 22.34 7.18 4.91
C LYS A 224 21.33 7.66 3.86
N PRO A 225 20.84 8.91 3.96
CA PRO A 225 20.06 9.47 2.88
C PRO A 225 20.91 9.71 1.63
N ASP A 226 20.26 9.82 0.49
CA ASP A 226 20.84 10.21 -0.79
C ASP A 226 21.12 11.74 -0.85
N ALA A 227 21.58 12.23 -2.00
CA ALA A 227 21.90 13.64 -2.20
C ALA A 227 20.69 14.59 -2.13
N LEU A 228 19.47 14.06 -2.25
CA LEU A 228 18.21 14.80 -2.07
C LEU A 228 17.69 14.73 -0.63
N GLY A 229 18.35 13.99 0.25
CA GLY A 229 17.88 13.75 1.62
C GLY A 229 16.85 12.63 1.72
N LEU A 230 16.68 11.81 0.68
CA LEU A 230 15.76 10.68 0.66
C LEU A 230 16.43 9.42 1.19
N TYR A 231 15.70 8.67 1.99
CA TYR A 231 16.11 7.37 2.49
C TYR A 231 15.43 6.28 1.69
N ASP A 232 16.12 5.15 1.61
CA ASP A 232 15.56 3.90 1.10
C ASP A 232 14.94 4.06 -0.30
N LEU A 233 15.50 4.95 -1.14
CA LEU A 233 15.03 5.15 -2.52
C LEU A 233 15.29 3.90 -3.37
N VAL A 234 16.34 3.15 -3.06
CA VAL A 234 16.64 1.85 -3.67
C VAL A 234 16.90 0.83 -2.57
N GLY A 235 16.43 -0.41 -2.77
CA GLY A 235 16.42 -1.42 -1.72
C GLY A 235 15.34 -1.17 -0.67
N ASN A 236 15.49 -1.83 0.48
CA ASN A 236 14.46 -2.01 1.52
C ASN A 236 13.17 -2.60 0.93
N VAL A 237 12.23 -1.80 0.43
CA VAL A 237 11.10 -2.33 -0.34
C VAL A 237 11.01 -1.68 -1.72
N ARG A 238 10.49 -2.43 -2.69
CA ARG A 238 10.13 -1.85 -3.99
C ARG A 238 8.99 -0.86 -3.81
N GLU A 239 8.95 0.14 -4.67
CA GLU A 239 7.96 1.21 -4.57
C GLU A 239 6.98 1.19 -5.73
N TRP A 240 5.68 1.17 -5.40
CA TRP A 240 4.63 1.39 -6.37
C TRP A 240 4.74 2.77 -7.02
N VAL A 241 4.76 2.76 -8.35
CA VAL A 241 4.68 3.95 -9.21
C VAL A 241 3.67 3.71 -10.32
N ARG A 242 3.17 4.80 -10.89
CA ARG A 242 2.37 4.77 -12.12
C ARG A 242 3.32 4.69 -13.32
N GLY A 243 3.31 3.56 -14.03
CA GLY A 243 4.10 3.33 -15.22
C GLY A 243 3.76 4.30 -16.36
N VAL A 244 4.60 4.32 -17.39
CA VAL A 244 4.44 5.17 -18.59
C VAL A 244 3.14 4.93 -19.37
N ASP A 245 2.55 3.75 -19.22
CA ASP A 245 1.28 3.31 -19.81
C ASP A 245 0.10 3.42 -18.82
N GLY A 246 0.33 4.04 -17.66
CA GLY A 246 -0.63 4.15 -16.57
C GLY A 246 -0.77 2.90 -15.71
N GLN A 247 -0.09 1.79 -16.06
CA GLN A 247 -0.17 0.54 -15.31
C GLN A 247 0.71 0.56 -14.05
N PRO A 248 0.39 -0.25 -13.03
CA PRO A 248 1.24 -0.36 -11.85
C PRO A 248 2.62 -0.93 -12.16
N VAL A 249 3.65 -0.29 -11.63
CA VAL A 249 5.05 -0.75 -11.71
C VAL A 249 5.68 -0.62 -10.33
N ALA A 250 6.58 -1.54 -9.98
CA ALA A 250 7.36 -1.51 -8.75
C ALA A 250 8.86 -1.29 -9.06
N LEU A 251 9.45 -0.21 -8.52
CA LEU A 251 10.83 0.22 -8.80
C LEU A 251 11.76 0.08 -7.58
N GLY A 252 13.08 0.18 -7.82
CA GLY A 252 14.10 0.33 -6.78
C GLY A 252 14.75 -0.97 -6.29
N GLY A 253 14.02 -2.07 -6.36
CA GLY A 253 14.41 -3.34 -5.75
C GLY A 253 14.16 -3.37 -4.24
N ALA A 254 14.28 -4.54 -3.62
CA ALA A 254 13.96 -4.77 -2.20
C ALA A 254 15.07 -5.51 -1.45
N PHE A 255 14.89 -5.66 -0.13
CA PHE A 255 15.75 -6.37 0.82
C PHE A 255 16.12 -7.81 0.42
N ARG A 256 15.36 -8.40 -0.49
CA ARG A 256 15.51 -9.78 -0.97
C ARG A 256 16.00 -9.89 -2.41
N ASP A 257 16.25 -8.76 -3.07
CA ASP A 257 16.71 -8.71 -4.45
C ASP A 257 18.23 -8.59 -4.49
N ALA A 258 18.89 -9.41 -5.31
CA ALA A 258 20.32 -9.30 -5.60
C ALA A 258 20.66 -7.98 -6.31
N GLU A 259 19.76 -7.53 -7.19
CA GLU A 259 19.90 -6.31 -7.98
C GLU A 259 18.89 -5.26 -7.53
N VAL A 260 19.41 -4.17 -6.97
CA VAL A 260 18.66 -2.98 -6.58
C VAL A 260 19.26 -1.76 -7.31
N GLY A 261 18.45 -0.72 -7.51
CA GLY A 261 18.90 0.50 -8.17
C GLY A 261 17.89 1.10 -9.13
N CYS A 262 18.30 2.14 -9.84
CA CYS A 262 17.42 2.92 -10.71
C CYS A 262 16.81 2.11 -11.86
N ALA A 263 17.42 1.01 -12.27
CA ALA A 263 16.96 0.13 -13.34
C ALA A 263 16.10 -1.04 -12.85
N ALA A 264 16.03 -1.30 -11.54
CA ALA A 264 15.33 -2.44 -10.96
C ALA A 264 13.81 -2.25 -11.07
N ARG A 265 13.23 -2.70 -12.19
CA ARG A 265 11.81 -2.56 -12.53
C ARG A 265 11.11 -3.91 -12.50
N ALA A 266 9.93 -3.97 -11.87
CA ALA A 266 9.08 -5.15 -11.87
C ALA A 266 7.62 -4.75 -12.14
N VAL A 267 6.87 -5.63 -12.80
CA VAL A 267 5.43 -5.49 -13.01
C VAL A 267 4.70 -6.53 -12.14
N PRO A 268 3.51 -6.22 -11.60
CA PRO A 268 2.74 -7.20 -10.85
C PRO A 268 2.38 -8.40 -11.72
N THR A 269 2.54 -9.59 -11.17
CA THR A 269 2.15 -10.84 -11.81
C THR A 269 1.19 -11.62 -10.89
N PRO A 270 0.42 -12.61 -11.41
CA PRO A 270 -0.48 -13.40 -10.58
C PRO A 270 0.20 -14.10 -9.38
N GLU A 271 1.49 -14.37 -9.47
CA GLU A 271 2.30 -14.99 -8.41
C GLU A 271 2.37 -14.12 -7.15
N TRP A 272 2.20 -12.80 -7.26
CA TRP A 272 2.26 -11.86 -6.13
C TRP A 272 1.05 -11.98 -5.19
N GLN A 273 0.06 -12.79 -5.58
CA GLN A 273 -1.16 -13.00 -4.83
C GLN A 273 -1.61 -14.47 -4.83
N VAL A 274 -0.74 -15.40 -5.23
CA VAL A 274 -1.13 -16.80 -5.45
C VAL A 274 -1.62 -17.45 -4.16
N THR A 275 -1.02 -17.13 -3.01
CA THR A 275 -1.35 -17.74 -1.71
C THR A 275 -2.59 -17.16 -1.05
N ASP A 276 -3.18 -16.08 -1.59
CA ASP A 276 -4.46 -15.55 -1.12
C ASP A 276 -5.56 -16.61 -1.33
N PRO A 277 -6.14 -17.17 -0.24
CA PRO A 277 -7.16 -18.20 -0.32
C PRO A 277 -8.54 -17.66 -0.71
N GLN A 278 -8.74 -16.34 -0.78
CA GLN A 278 -10.03 -15.73 -1.09
C GLN A 278 -10.41 -15.89 -2.57
N ILE A 279 -11.70 -16.09 -2.82
CA ILE A 279 -12.30 -16.09 -4.16
C ILE A 279 -13.52 -15.14 -4.14
N PRO A 280 -13.48 -14.01 -4.88
CA PRO A 280 -12.34 -13.47 -5.62
C PRO A 280 -11.17 -13.08 -4.70
N LYS A 281 -9.95 -13.03 -5.25
CA LYS A 281 -8.77 -12.55 -4.53
C LYS A 281 -8.93 -11.09 -4.13
N SER A 282 -8.22 -10.69 -3.09
CA SER A 282 -8.27 -9.33 -2.56
C SER A 282 -7.91 -8.30 -3.63
N ILE A 283 -8.61 -7.16 -3.64
CA ILE A 283 -8.21 -6.01 -4.48
C ILE A 283 -7.32 -5.03 -3.72
N TRP A 284 -7.05 -5.30 -2.43
CA TRP A 284 -6.37 -4.39 -1.51
C TRP A 284 -4.99 -4.89 -1.10
N TRP A 285 -4.85 -6.21 -0.95
CA TRP A 285 -3.69 -6.86 -0.34
C TRP A 285 -3.09 -7.89 -1.29
N LEU A 286 -1.76 -8.00 -1.27
CA LEU A 286 -0.98 -8.94 -2.06
C LEU A 286 -0.27 -9.90 -1.12
N SER A 287 -0.75 -11.15 -1.06
CA SER A 287 -0.30 -12.16 -0.10
C SER A 287 1.17 -12.56 -0.23
N ASP A 288 1.76 -12.35 -1.42
CA ASP A 288 3.11 -12.78 -1.76
C ASP A 288 4.00 -11.60 -2.19
N ALA A 289 3.53 -10.36 -2.01
CA ALA A 289 4.25 -9.13 -2.31
C ALA A 289 4.71 -8.37 -1.05
N ASP A 290 5.31 -9.09 -0.11
CA ASP A 290 5.88 -8.57 1.14
C ASP A 290 7.13 -7.68 0.97
N PHE A 291 7.52 -7.46 -0.28
CA PHE A 291 8.68 -6.71 -0.72
C PHE A 291 8.28 -5.44 -1.48
N VAL A 292 6.98 -5.11 -1.52
CA VAL A 292 6.46 -3.95 -2.25
C VAL A 292 5.66 -3.06 -1.32
N GLY A 293 6.10 -1.82 -1.21
CA GLY A 293 5.43 -0.71 -0.56
C GLY A 293 5.31 0.47 -1.51
N PHE A 294 5.37 1.69 -0.96
CA PHE A 294 5.28 2.93 -1.75
C PHE A 294 5.72 4.14 -0.95
N ARG A 295 6.09 5.21 -1.64
CA ARG A 295 6.18 6.56 -1.07
C ARG A 295 5.15 7.48 -1.71
N VAL A 296 4.82 8.57 -1.04
CA VAL A 296 3.87 9.57 -1.56
C VAL A 296 4.58 10.78 -2.12
N VAL A 297 3.99 11.37 -3.17
CA VAL A 297 4.36 12.69 -3.68
C VAL A 297 3.21 13.67 -3.47
N CYS A 298 3.53 14.95 -3.34
CA CYS A 298 2.57 16.03 -3.22
C CYS A 298 2.81 17.09 -4.29
N VAL A 299 1.74 17.52 -4.95
CA VAL A 299 1.80 18.59 -5.95
C VAL A 299 1.79 19.96 -5.24
N PRO A 300 2.75 20.86 -5.55
CA PRO A 300 2.74 22.23 -5.06
C PRO A 300 1.44 22.97 -5.32
N ASP A 301 1.14 23.93 -4.47
CA ASP A 301 -0.01 24.82 -4.66
C ASP A 301 0.11 25.64 -5.94
N GLY A 302 -0.98 25.75 -6.71
CA GLY A 302 -1.04 26.58 -7.93
C GLY A 302 -0.49 25.92 -9.20
N GLN A 303 0.06 24.70 -9.14
CA GLN A 303 0.32 23.89 -10.33
C GLN A 303 -0.93 23.08 -10.71
N GLU A 304 -1.34 23.07 -11.96
CA GLU A 304 -2.27 22.04 -12.45
C GLU A 304 -1.55 20.70 -12.36
N GLY A 305 -2.18 19.69 -11.75
CA GLY A 305 -1.57 18.35 -11.66
C GLY A 305 -1.50 17.75 -13.06
N GLU A 306 -0.45 17.00 -13.37
CA GLU A 306 -0.47 16.12 -14.54
C GLU A 306 -1.70 15.22 -14.43
N THR A 307 -2.60 15.36 -15.41
CA THR A 307 -3.80 14.54 -15.50
C THR A 307 -3.35 13.12 -15.85
N PRO A 308 -3.89 12.08 -15.19
CA PRO A 308 -3.53 10.69 -15.48
C PRO A 308 -3.80 10.28 -16.92
#